data_AF-A0A556QKZ1-F1
#
_entry.id   AF-A0A556QKZ1-F1
#
_cell.length_a   1.000
_cell.length_b   1.000
_cell.length_c   1.000
_cell.angle_alpha   90.00
_cell.angle_beta   90.00
_cell.angle_gamma   90.00
#
_symmetry.space_group_name_H-M   'P 1'
#
loop_
_entity.id
_entity.type
_entity.pdbx_description
1 polymer ?
#
loop_
_entity_poly.entity_id
_entity_poly.type
_entity_poly.pdbx_seq_one_letter_code
_entity_poly.pdbx_strand_id
1 'polypeptide(L)'
;MKSPAFVPSLGHKSSRPLLLAASLILIASAVRGETWTPTAAATYDWDAAGNWGGGSFPNSVGGTANISADFAGAQIINLNTPITIGSLTINDTGASPDSPVEIATGTSGSLTFQVASGNATLTNSTQAVVNVISAPVVFTSDTTVALGTAAASGTTQGLTLSGGFSGAGNITVTGSSTGTGKNYLTLSGSNTSYTGNWTLSSTSGGSALAGGGISIDADTNLGAAPGSPTTNITVTSSSAAIQFTADFTLNANRNILVNSGGSIVLNKTGTGTATVAGVISGAGGVSTNGGGNTRTIKLSGANTYTGATNVTTGKLQAGSTSAFGVNSAVTIGSLSSAVLDLNSLNNTIGSLAGSGGSVTLGSAILTTGGNNTSTTYSGAISGSGGFTKIGSGTQTLSGNNTYSGATTVNAGTLALGASDRVADTSGLVLGGGTFATGGFNETLNTLTLNASSTLDFGSGLGSSLVFSASNGIAWNGTLTLLNFDIGTDSLKFGTSVTALTIAQLNAISLTGFTAALDSNGFVTFSAIPEPSTCALLTGVFTLGLATLRRRRA
;
A
#
# COMPACT_ATOMS: atom_id res chain seq x y z
N MET A 1 47.65 35.92 59.27
CA MET A 1 48.89 36.70 59.47
C MET A 1 50.07 35.90 58.92
N LYS A 2 50.85 36.54 58.04
CA LYS A 2 52.26 36.28 57.63
C LYS A 2 52.66 34.93 57.00
N SER A 3 53.04 35.03 55.72
CA SER A 3 54.06 34.24 54.98
C SER A 3 55.38 34.12 55.78
N PRO A 4 56.26 33.11 55.57
CA PRO A 4 57.13 33.07 54.38
C PRO A 4 57.48 31.67 53.81
N ALA A 5 58.10 31.71 52.63
CA ALA A 5 58.74 30.64 51.87
C ALA A 5 59.99 30.03 52.55
N PHE A 6 60.37 28.78 52.19
CA PHE A 6 61.65 28.41 51.51
C PHE A 6 61.85 26.87 51.40
N VAL A 7 62.03 26.37 50.16
CA VAL A 7 62.98 25.35 49.60
C VAL A 7 63.35 24.08 50.42
N PRO A 8 63.26 22.86 49.82
CA PRO A 8 64.43 22.18 49.21
C PRO A 8 64.12 21.55 47.82
N SER A 9 64.93 21.73 46.80
CA SER A 9 66.23 21.06 46.50
C SER A 9 66.10 19.58 46.11
N LEU A 10 66.62 19.30 44.91
CA LEU A 10 66.48 18.14 44.03
C LEU A 10 67.00 16.78 44.55
N GLY A 11 66.41 15.73 43.98
CA GLY A 11 67.10 14.49 43.54
C GLY A 11 66.61 13.23 44.28
N HIS A 12 66.28 12.10 43.65
CA HIS A 12 66.35 11.68 42.26
C HIS A 12 65.57 10.35 42.12
N LYS A 13 64.92 10.15 40.95
CA LYS A 13 64.57 8.87 40.30
C LYS A 13 63.52 7.93 40.93
N SER A 14 62.34 7.90 40.31
CA SER A 14 61.69 6.64 39.92
C SER A 14 61.18 6.72 38.49
N SER A 15 61.58 5.73 37.70
CA SER A 15 61.46 5.61 36.25
C SER A 15 60.04 5.30 35.79
N ARG A 16 59.54 6.05 34.80
CA ARG A 16 58.55 5.57 33.82
C ARG A 16 58.88 6.18 32.45
N PRO A 17 59.23 5.39 31.42
CA PRO A 17 59.38 5.93 30.07
C PRO A 17 57.99 6.27 29.54
N LEU A 18 57.78 7.56 29.27
CA LEU A 18 56.65 8.03 28.49
C LEU A 18 56.87 7.51 27.05
N LEU A 19 56.01 6.60 26.61
CA LEU A 19 55.93 6.21 25.21
C LEU A 19 55.49 7.47 24.44
N LEU A 20 56.39 8.03 23.65
CA LEU A 20 56.08 9.11 22.72
C LEU A 20 55.20 8.50 21.62
N ALA A 21 53.88 8.51 21.81
CA ALA A 21 52.95 8.29 20.72
C ALA A 21 53.19 9.42 19.73
N ALA A 22 53.67 9.08 18.54
CA ALA A 22 53.59 9.95 17.40
C ALA A 22 52.10 10.23 17.18
N SER A 23 51.62 11.35 17.72
CA SER A 23 50.35 11.93 17.31
C SER A 23 50.50 12.21 15.83
N LEU A 24 50.00 11.30 15.01
CA LEU A 24 49.60 11.62 13.65
C LEU A 24 48.57 12.73 13.83
N ILE A 25 49.04 13.97 13.76
CA ILE A 25 48.17 15.14 13.61
C ILE A 25 47.55 14.91 12.23
N LEU A 26 46.40 14.24 12.22
CA LEU A 26 45.47 14.33 11.13
C LEU A 26 45.06 15.79 11.13
N ILE A 27 45.77 16.61 10.35
CA ILE A 27 45.24 17.89 9.93
C ILE A 27 44.01 17.51 9.13
N ALA A 28 42.86 17.44 9.80
CA ALA A 28 41.59 17.62 9.14
C ALA A 28 41.71 19.02 8.52
N SER A 29 42.18 19.06 7.26
CA SER A 29 42.06 20.24 6.44
C SER A 29 40.60 20.61 6.53
N ALA A 30 40.30 21.75 7.16
CA ALA A 30 38.96 22.30 7.17
C ALA A 30 38.48 22.26 5.72
N VAL A 31 37.42 21.50 5.45
CA VAL A 31 36.84 21.39 4.12
C VAL A 31 36.36 22.80 3.77
N ARG A 32 37.17 23.54 3.01
CA ARG A 32 36.73 24.81 2.44
C ARG A 32 35.65 24.48 1.43
N GLY A 33 34.44 24.96 1.66
CA GLY A 33 33.42 24.95 0.63
C GLY A 33 33.75 26.02 -0.37
N GLU A 34 33.95 25.66 -1.63
CA GLU A 34 34.10 26.63 -2.70
C GLU A 34 32.72 26.96 -3.24
N THR A 35 32.46 28.26 -3.44
CA THR A 35 31.18 28.74 -3.98
C THR A 35 31.39 29.26 -5.39
N TRP A 36 30.52 28.82 -6.30
CA TRP A 36 30.42 29.33 -7.66
C TRP A 36 29.26 30.32 -7.77
N THR A 37 29.55 31.55 -8.21
CA THR A 37 28.59 32.67 -8.33
C THR A 37 28.69 33.34 -9.71
N PRO A 38 28.07 32.78 -10.76
CA PRO A 38 28.04 33.42 -12.08
C PRO A 38 27.07 34.60 -12.08
N THR A 39 27.23 35.52 -13.02
CA THR A 39 26.43 36.75 -13.12
C THR A 39 25.61 36.85 -14.41
N ALA A 40 25.72 35.89 -15.33
CA ALA A 40 25.03 35.88 -16.62
C ALA A 40 24.80 34.46 -17.17
N ALA A 41 23.89 34.29 -18.13
CA ALA A 41 23.76 33.06 -18.92
C ALA A 41 25.05 32.76 -19.69
N ALA A 42 25.71 31.65 -19.38
CA ALA A 42 26.94 31.25 -20.06
C ALA A 42 27.26 29.76 -19.86
N THR A 43 28.24 29.31 -20.64
CA THR A 43 28.94 28.04 -20.45
C THR A 43 30.21 28.29 -19.66
N TYR A 44 30.44 27.49 -18.61
CA TYR A 44 31.57 27.60 -17.71
C TYR A 44 32.29 26.26 -17.62
N ASP A 45 33.58 26.31 -17.31
CA ASP A 45 34.36 25.12 -16.98
C ASP A 45 34.46 24.99 -15.46
N TRP A 46 34.16 23.81 -14.92
CA TRP A 46 34.35 23.52 -13.50
C TRP A 46 35.81 23.67 -13.09
N ASP A 47 36.72 23.28 -13.99
CA ASP A 47 38.16 23.17 -13.74
C ASP A 47 38.88 24.53 -13.84
N ALA A 48 38.15 25.59 -14.19
CA ALA A 48 38.69 26.95 -14.22
C ALA A 48 38.65 27.55 -12.81
N ALA A 49 39.80 27.58 -12.14
CA ALA A 49 39.95 28.07 -10.77
C ALA A 49 39.37 29.49 -10.53
N GLY A 50 39.41 30.36 -11.55
CA GLY A 50 38.86 31.72 -11.48
C GLY A 50 37.33 31.79 -11.37
N ASN A 51 36.62 30.69 -11.61
CA ASN A 51 35.17 30.63 -11.47
C ASN A 51 34.72 30.45 -10.00
N TRP A 52 35.61 30.03 -9.11
CA TRP A 52 35.29 29.66 -7.73
C TRP A 52 35.82 30.71 -6.73
N GLY A 53 35.02 31.02 -5.70
CA GLY A 53 35.29 32.08 -4.75
C GLY A 53 36.61 31.97 -3.95
N GLY A 54 37.17 30.77 -3.76
CA GLY A 54 38.45 30.56 -3.08
C GLY A 54 39.67 30.52 -3.99
N GLY A 55 39.52 30.75 -5.30
CA GLY A 55 40.64 30.73 -6.26
C GLY A 55 41.18 29.32 -6.57
N SER A 56 40.47 28.28 -6.14
CA SER A 56 40.67 26.88 -6.53
C SER A 56 39.30 26.23 -6.77
N PHE A 57 39.22 25.27 -7.69
CA PHE A 57 37.99 24.52 -7.91
C PHE A 57 37.90 23.29 -6.98
N PRO A 58 36.69 22.88 -6.56
CA PRO A 58 36.48 21.65 -5.81
C PRO A 58 36.93 20.42 -6.60
N ASN A 59 38.01 19.78 -6.14
CA ASN A 59 38.40 18.44 -6.56
C ASN A 59 39.24 17.75 -5.46
N SER A 60 38.57 17.28 -4.42
CA SER A 60 39.18 16.53 -3.32
C SER A 60 38.17 15.61 -2.63
N VAL A 61 38.64 14.48 -2.11
CA VAL A 61 37.82 13.59 -1.28
C VAL A 61 37.28 14.36 -0.09
N GLY A 62 35.96 14.35 0.11
CA GLY A 62 35.31 15.14 1.16
C GLY A 62 35.16 16.64 0.84
N GLY A 63 35.64 17.12 -0.31
CA GLY A 63 35.52 18.50 -0.75
C GLY A 63 34.06 18.94 -0.94
N THR A 64 33.79 20.23 -0.73
CA THR A 64 32.43 20.79 -0.86
C THR A 64 32.37 21.79 -2.01
N ALA A 65 31.42 21.58 -2.92
CA ALA A 65 31.08 22.47 -4.03
C ALA A 65 29.69 23.06 -3.83
N ASN A 66 29.59 24.40 -3.82
CA ASN A 66 28.32 25.10 -3.70
C ASN A 66 28.06 25.94 -4.96
N ILE A 67 27.04 25.57 -5.73
CA ILE A 67 26.50 26.34 -6.84
C ILE A 67 25.37 27.19 -6.25
N SER A 68 25.60 28.49 -6.08
CA SER A 68 24.67 29.36 -5.36
C SER A 68 24.62 30.75 -5.99
N ALA A 69 23.62 31.03 -6.82
CA ALA A 69 23.32 32.37 -7.32
C ALA A 69 21.88 32.47 -7.84
N ASP A 70 21.37 33.70 -7.95
CA ASP A 70 20.17 34.00 -8.72
C ASP A 70 20.58 34.06 -10.21
N PHE A 71 20.39 32.96 -10.93
CA PHE A 71 20.91 32.84 -12.29
C PHE A 71 20.05 33.63 -13.30
N ALA A 72 20.66 34.57 -14.01
CA ALA A 72 20.04 35.21 -15.17
C ALA A 72 20.13 34.29 -16.41
N GLY A 73 19.33 33.23 -16.45
CA GLY A 73 19.27 32.27 -17.56
C GLY A 73 19.99 30.94 -17.29
N ALA A 74 19.73 29.95 -18.15
CA ALA A 74 20.23 28.58 -18.00
C ALA A 74 21.76 28.53 -18.02
N GLN A 75 22.34 27.68 -17.17
CA GLN A 75 23.78 27.56 -16.97
C GLN A 75 24.26 26.17 -17.38
N ILE A 76 25.40 26.10 -18.08
CA ILE A 76 26.08 24.83 -18.38
C ILE A 76 27.47 24.86 -17.75
N ILE A 77 27.75 23.90 -16.87
CA ILE A 77 29.06 23.73 -16.23
C ILE A 77 29.70 22.46 -16.76
N ASN A 78 30.75 22.60 -17.57
CA ASN A 78 31.47 21.49 -18.17
C ASN A 78 32.51 20.92 -17.20
N LEU A 79 32.45 19.61 -17.00
CA LEU A 79 33.53 18.85 -16.38
C LEU A 79 34.53 18.44 -17.48
N ASN A 80 35.70 19.07 -17.55
CA ASN A 80 36.73 18.70 -18.52
C ASN A 80 37.64 17.59 -18.00
N THR A 81 37.75 17.47 -16.67
CA THR A 81 38.48 16.43 -15.95
C THR A 81 37.59 15.68 -14.95
N PRO A 82 37.97 14.48 -14.50
CA PRO A 82 37.29 13.81 -13.40
C PRO A 82 37.36 14.63 -12.10
N ILE A 83 36.20 14.87 -11.50
CA ILE A 83 36.03 15.62 -10.26
C ILE A 83 35.61 14.68 -9.15
N THR A 84 36.33 14.74 -8.02
CA THR A 84 35.99 14.03 -6.79
C THR A 84 35.61 15.04 -5.72
N ILE A 85 34.43 14.87 -5.11
CA ILE A 85 33.92 15.72 -4.04
C ILE A 85 33.17 14.88 -3.00
N GLY A 86 33.03 15.39 -1.78
CA GLY A 86 32.15 14.82 -0.77
C GLY A 86 30.74 15.41 -0.79
N SER A 87 30.62 16.69 -1.16
CA SER A 87 29.34 17.39 -1.16
C SER A 87 29.17 18.29 -2.38
N LEU A 88 28.00 18.23 -3.01
CA LEU A 88 27.52 19.19 -3.99
C LEU A 88 26.19 19.78 -3.52
N THR A 89 26.11 21.10 -3.47
CA THR A 89 24.86 21.84 -3.27
C THR A 89 24.55 22.65 -4.51
N ILE A 90 23.37 22.46 -5.09
CA ILE A 90 22.78 23.33 -6.11
C ILE A 90 21.64 24.10 -5.45
N ASN A 91 21.83 25.41 -5.30
CA ASN A 91 20.91 26.30 -4.62
C ASN A 91 20.58 27.51 -5.50
N ASP A 92 19.30 27.66 -5.83
CA ASP A 92 18.73 28.78 -6.57
C ASP A 92 17.51 29.23 -5.75
N THR A 93 17.71 30.29 -4.97
CA THR A 93 16.74 30.79 -3.97
C THR A 93 16.22 32.18 -4.32
N GLY A 94 16.50 32.66 -5.54
CA GLY A 94 16.17 33.98 -6.00
C GLY A 94 14.71 34.21 -6.28
N ALA A 95 14.30 35.48 -6.35
CA ALA A 95 12.96 35.88 -6.76
C ALA A 95 12.90 36.07 -8.29
N SER A 96 12.78 34.97 -9.05
CA SER A 96 12.39 34.90 -10.48
C SER A 96 13.29 35.58 -11.54
N PRO A 97 13.47 34.99 -12.74
CA PRO A 97 13.11 33.62 -13.13
C PRO A 97 14.25 32.63 -12.83
N ASP A 98 13.97 31.66 -11.98
CA ASP A 98 14.87 30.54 -11.66
C ASP A 98 15.26 29.84 -12.97
N SER A 99 16.54 29.52 -13.11
CA SER A 99 17.10 28.98 -14.36
C SER A 99 17.87 27.69 -14.12
N PRO A 100 17.73 26.69 -15.01
CA PRO A 100 18.32 25.37 -14.76
C PRO A 100 19.84 25.43 -14.86
N VAL A 101 20.50 24.70 -13.96
CA VAL A 101 21.91 24.35 -14.04
C VAL A 101 22.03 22.95 -14.63
N GLU A 102 22.87 22.82 -15.66
CA GLU A 102 23.34 21.54 -16.17
C GLU A 102 24.83 21.36 -15.83
N ILE A 103 25.16 20.28 -15.12
CA ILE A 103 26.54 19.81 -14.98
C ILE A 103 26.77 18.78 -16.08
N ALA A 104 27.49 19.20 -17.12
CA ALA A 104 27.67 18.45 -18.35
C ALA A 104 29.05 17.79 -18.43
N THR A 105 29.12 16.73 -19.25
CA THR A 105 30.41 16.21 -19.69
C THR A 105 31.03 17.23 -20.64
N GLY A 106 32.18 17.80 -20.25
CA GLY A 106 33.02 18.55 -21.16
C GLY A 106 33.81 17.59 -22.05
N THR A 107 35.14 17.61 -21.98
CA THR A 107 35.98 16.73 -22.79
C THR A 107 36.03 15.29 -22.28
N SER A 108 36.18 15.07 -20.97
CA SER A 108 36.33 13.73 -20.37
C SER A 108 35.94 13.67 -18.88
N GLY A 109 35.16 14.65 -18.40
CA GLY A 109 34.86 14.75 -16.97
C GLY A 109 33.77 13.81 -16.47
N SER A 110 33.85 13.50 -15.19
CA SER A 110 32.89 12.71 -14.43
C SER A 110 32.80 13.27 -13.02
N LEU A 111 31.68 13.10 -12.34
CA LEU A 111 31.50 13.53 -10.96
C LEU A 111 31.53 12.32 -10.02
N THR A 112 32.50 12.26 -9.10
CA THR A 112 32.65 11.20 -8.11
C THR A 112 32.27 11.73 -6.73
N PHE A 113 31.29 11.07 -6.10
CA PHE A 113 30.96 11.29 -4.69
C PHE A 113 31.78 10.34 -3.81
N GLN A 114 32.66 10.92 -2.99
CA GLN A 114 33.56 10.19 -2.10
C GLN A 114 33.84 10.98 -0.80
N VAL A 115 33.68 10.30 0.33
CA VAL A 115 34.02 10.79 1.67
C VAL A 115 34.86 9.77 2.44
N ALA A 116 35.66 10.22 3.40
CA ALA A 116 36.46 9.33 4.25
C ALA A 116 35.62 8.61 5.33
N SER A 117 34.52 9.23 5.76
CA SER A 117 33.58 8.69 6.76
C SER A 117 32.23 9.38 6.63
N GLY A 118 31.16 8.66 6.98
CA GLY A 118 29.78 9.16 6.85
C GLY A 118 29.29 9.08 5.40
N ASN A 119 28.33 9.94 5.07
CA ASN A 119 27.70 9.95 3.74
C ASN A 119 28.14 11.20 2.96
N ALA A 120 28.36 11.02 1.66
CA ALA A 120 28.42 12.13 0.72
C ALA A 120 27.03 12.77 0.56
N THR A 121 26.97 14.00 0.06
CA THR A 121 25.71 14.75 -0.09
C THR A 121 25.56 15.38 -1.47
N LEU A 122 24.40 15.21 -2.07
CA LEU A 122 23.97 15.90 -3.28
C LEU A 122 22.65 16.62 -2.99
N THR A 123 22.73 17.92 -2.77
CA THR A 123 21.58 18.74 -2.37
C THR A 123 21.10 19.55 -3.56
N ASN A 124 19.81 19.46 -3.85
CA ASN A 124 19.12 20.29 -4.84
C ASN A 124 18.00 21.06 -4.15
N SER A 125 18.27 22.32 -3.77
CA SER A 125 17.34 23.16 -3.01
C SER A 125 16.62 24.22 -3.87
N THR A 126 16.69 24.09 -5.20
CA THR A 126 16.09 25.03 -6.14
C THR A 126 14.57 24.99 -6.12
N GLN A 127 13.94 26.15 -6.15
CA GLN A 127 12.50 26.26 -6.32
C GLN A 127 12.15 26.20 -7.83
N ALA A 128 11.02 25.57 -8.17
CA ALA A 128 10.38 25.61 -9.50
C ALA A 128 11.18 25.16 -10.76
N VAL A 129 12.42 24.66 -10.64
CA VAL A 129 13.26 24.23 -11.78
C VAL A 129 13.79 22.82 -11.59
N VAL A 130 14.11 22.16 -12.70
CA VAL A 130 14.79 20.86 -12.74
C VAL A 130 16.24 21.06 -13.16
N ASN A 131 17.18 20.80 -12.25
CA ASN A 131 18.60 20.76 -12.57
C ASN A 131 18.98 19.42 -13.20
N VAL A 132 20.06 19.42 -13.97
CA VAL A 132 20.51 18.25 -14.72
C VAL A 132 21.97 17.97 -14.41
N ILE A 133 22.31 16.70 -14.18
CA ILE A 133 23.68 16.20 -14.23
C ILE A 133 23.73 15.20 -15.37
N SER A 134 24.19 15.67 -16.53
CA SER A 134 24.40 14.87 -17.74
C SER A 134 25.84 14.33 -17.83
N ALA A 135 26.72 14.73 -16.91
CA ALA A 135 28.00 14.07 -16.69
C ALA A 135 27.83 12.69 -16.03
N PRO A 136 28.68 11.70 -16.34
CA PRO A 136 28.73 10.44 -15.61
C PRO A 136 28.95 10.68 -14.11
N VAL A 137 28.18 9.99 -13.26
CA VAL A 137 28.30 10.09 -11.80
C VAL A 137 28.77 8.75 -11.22
N VAL A 138 29.73 8.81 -10.29
CA VAL A 138 30.27 7.65 -9.58
C VAL A 138 29.98 7.79 -8.10
N PHE A 139 29.17 6.88 -7.53
CA PHE A 139 28.86 6.83 -6.11
C PHE A 139 29.75 5.81 -5.42
N THR A 140 30.91 6.25 -4.92
CA THR A 140 31.86 5.37 -4.22
C THR A 140 31.53 5.25 -2.74
N SER A 141 31.01 6.32 -2.13
CA SER A 141 30.48 6.34 -0.76
C SER A 141 28.96 6.36 -0.78
N ASP A 142 28.35 5.93 0.33
CA ASP A 142 26.92 6.15 0.56
C ASP A 142 26.61 7.63 0.41
N THR A 143 25.55 7.96 -0.33
CA THR A 143 25.26 9.33 -0.75
C THR A 143 23.81 9.67 -0.46
N THR A 144 23.59 10.77 0.26
CA THR A 144 22.27 11.35 0.45
C THR A 144 21.98 12.34 -0.67
N VAL A 145 20.98 12.06 -1.50
CA VAL A 145 20.43 12.99 -2.48
C VAL A 145 19.27 13.73 -1.84
N ALA A 146 19.52 14.96 -1.40
CA ALA A 146 18.54 15.81 -0.73
C ALA A 146 17.85 16.74 -1.72
N LEU A 147 16.63 16.40 -2.09
CA LEU A 147 15.74 17.27 -2.86
C LEU A 147 15.08 18.27 -1.89
N GLY A 148 14.91 19.51 -2.33
CA GLY A 148 14.30 20.59 -1.54
C GLY A 148 12.82 20.36 -1.19
N THR A 149 12.12 21.43 -0.84
CA THR A 149 10.68 21.36 -0.53
C THR A 149 9.85 21.77 -1.75
N ALA A 150 9.00 20.89 -2.24
CA ALA A 150 8.06 21.27 -3.29
C ALA A 150 6.92 22.15 -2.73
N ALA A 151 6.93 23.43 -3.13
CA ALA A 151 6.10 24.48 -2.54
C ALA A 151 4.67 24.62 -3.09
N ALA A 152 4.32 24.10 -4.29
CA ALA A 152 2.97 24.29 -4.86
C ALA A 152 2.48 23.21 -5.85
N SER A 153 1.14 23.05 -5.92
CA SER A 153 0.42 22.20 -6.89
C SER A 153 0.80 22.56 -8.33
N GLY A 154 1.08 21.55 -9.17
CA GLY A 154 1.37 21.73 -10.60
C GLY A 154 2.81 22.10 -10.95
N THR A 155 3.70 22.33 -9.98
CA THR A 155 5.14 22.52 -10.22
C THR A 155 5.87 21.17 -10.28
N THR A 156 6.76 21.00 -11.28
CA THR A 156 7.72 19.88 -11.33
C THR A 156 9.06 20.41 -10.88
N GLN A 157 9.50 19.97 -9.71
CA GLN A 157 10.83 20.22 -9.16
C GLN A 157 11.61 18.92 -9.19
N GLY A 158 12.94 19.01 -9.17
CA GLY A 158 13.75 17.82 -9.04
C GLY A 158 15.15 17.97 -9.56
N LEU A 159 15.82 16.82 -9.58
CA LEU A 159 17.15 16.66 -10.13
C LEU A 159 17.07 15.54 -11.17
N THR A 160 17.57 15.78 -12.36
CA THR A 160 17.75 14.74 -13.38
C THR A 160 19.19 14.31 -13.38
N LEU A 161 19.42 13.01 -13.24
CA LEU A 161 20.70 12.42 -13.51
C LEU A 161 20.56 11.63 -14.83
N SER A 162 21.35 11.97 -15.85
CA SER A 162 21.25 11.37 -17.19
C SER A 162 22.57 10.89 -17.79
N GLY A 163 23.72 11.25 -17.19
CA GLY A 163 25.05 10.89 -17.68
C GLY A 163 25.52 9.46 -17.43
N GLY A 164 24.67 8.63 -16.83
CA GLY A 164 25.01 7.27 -16.39
C GLY A 164 25.61 7.22 -14.98
N PHE A 165 25.31 6.16 -14.22
CA PHE A 165 25.83 5.96 -12.85
C PHE A 165 26.62 4.66 -12.71
N SER A 166 27.63 4.71 -11.83
CA SER A 166 28.42 3.55 -11.43
C SER A 166 28.80 3.61 -9.95
N GLY A 167 29.38 2.53 -9.43
CA GLY A 167 29.82 2.43 -8.04
C GLY A 167 28.95 1.51 -7.20
N ALA A 168 29.16 1.54 -5.89
CA ALA A 168 28.54 0.61 -4.94
C ALA A 168 27.99 1.29 -3.68
N GLY A 169 28.22 2.60 -3.52
CA GLY A 169 27.64 3.36 -2.41
C GLY A 169 26.12 3.38 -2.52
N ASN A 170 25.43 3.19 -1.40
CA ASN A 170 23.98 3.26 -1.36
C ASN A 170 23.51 4.69 -1.56
N ILE A 171 22.36 4.87 -2.21
CA ILE A 171 21.75 6.18 -2.42
C ILE A 171 20.54 6.32 -1.50
N THR A 172 20.53 7.37 -0.70
CA THR A 172 19.35 7.78 0.08
C THR A 172 18.73 9.01 -0.57
N VAL A 173 17.53 8.90 -1.13
CA VAL A 173 16.78 10.04 -1.66
C VAL A 173 15.88 10.58 -0.56
N THR A 174 16.08 11.85 -0.24
CA THR A 174 15.22 12.58 0.70
C THR A 174 14.54 13.75 0.01
N GLY A 175 13.32 14.07 0.38
CA GLY A 175 12.69 15.32 -0.05
C GLY A 175 11.43 15.63 0.73
N SER A 176 10.93 16.85 0.55
CA SER A 176 9.72 17.31 1.24
C SER A 176 8.71 17.88 0.24
N SER A 177 7.46 17.93 0.65
CA SER A 177 6.40 18.62 -0.08
C SER A 177 5.32 19.11 0.86
N THR A 178 4.80 20.30 0.57
CA THR A 178 3.67 20.89 1.31
C THR A 178 2.34 20.78 0.55
N GLY A 179 2.32 20.12 -0.61
CA GLY A 179 1.13 19.97 -1.48
C GLY A 179 1.27 18.85 -2.51
N THR A 180 0.57 18.94 -3.65
CA THR A 180 0.58 17.93 -4.75
C THR A 180 1.76 18.08 -5.72
N GLY A 181 2.70 18.98 -5.44
CA GLY A 181 3.89 19.21 -6.28
C GLY A 181 4.78 17.96 -6.37
N LYS A 182 5.38 17.76 -7.54
CA LYS A 182 6.27 16.61 -7.80
C LYS A 182 7.71 17.02 -7.52
N ASN A 183 8.41 16.27 -6.68
CA ASN A 183 9.84 16.43 -6.43
C ASN A 183 10.54 15.08 -6.56
N TYR A 184 11.05 14.78 -7.75
CA TYR A 184 11.65 13.50 -8.09
C TYR A 184 13.14 13.64 -8.38
N LEU A 185 13.90 12.64 -7.96
CA LEU A 185 15.15 12.31 -8.62
C LEU A 185 14.81 11.53 -9.88
N THR A 186 14.94 12.18 -11.04
CA THR A 186 14.72 11.54 -12.33
C THR A 186 15.99 10.85 -12.76
N LEU A 187 15.90 9.56 -13.08
CA LEU A 187 17.01 8.72 -13.49
C LEU A 187 16.73 8.24 -14.91
N SER A 188 17.75 8.30 -15.77
CA SER A 188 17.70 7.74 -17.11
C SER A 188 18.98 6.96 -17.43
N GLY A 189 19.01 6.37 -18.62
CA GLY A 189 20.17 5.61 -19.09
C GLY A 189 20.27 4.19 -18.51
N SER A 190 21.26 3.46 -18.99
CA SER A 190 21.56 2.09 -18.55
C SER A 190 22.69 2.09 -17.53
N ASN A 191 22.34 2.02 -16.24
CA ASN A 191 23.29 2.16 -15.12
C ASN A 191 23.81 0.82 -14.61
N THR A 192 24.09 -0.12 -15.53
CA THR A 192 24.45 -1.52 -15.17
C THR A 192 25.75 -1.68 -14.39
N SER A 193 26.58 -0.64 -14.29
CA SER A 193 27.80 -0.64 -13.46
C SER A 193 27.55 -0.16 -12.02
N TYR A 194 26.34 0.30 -11.69
CA TYR A 194 25.96 0.68 -10.34
C TYR A 194 25.32 -0.50 -9.60
N THR A 195 25.76 -0.75 -8.38
CA THR A 195 25.37 -1.93 -7.57
C THR A 195 24.83 -1.59 -6.19
N GLY A 196 24.77 -0.29 -5.83
CA GLY A 196 24.28 0.17 -4.54
C GLY A 196 22.76 -0.02 -4.38
N ASN A 197 22.29 0.02 -3.14
CA ASN A 197 20.87 -0.02 -2.81
C ASN A 197 20.27 1.37 -2.73
N TRP A 198 18.93 1.44 -2.77
CA TRP A 198 18.16 2.67 -2.70
C TRP A 198 17.39 2.75 -1.39
N THR A 199 17.46 3.90 -0.73
CA THR A 199 16.58 4.27 0.38
C THR A 199 15.77 5.49 -0.03
N LEU A 200 14.44 5.42 0.10
CA LEU A 200 13.54 6.51 -0.24
C LEU A 200 12.84 7.01 1.02
N SER A 201 12.86 8.32 1.23
CA SER A 201 12.27 8.99 2.39
C SER A 201 11.67 10.33 1.98
N SER A 202 10.37 10.52 2.22
CA SER A 202 9.76 11.85 2.14
C SER A 202 9.44 12.38 3.53
N THR A 203 9.63 13.67 3.78
CA THR A 203 9.03 14.32 4.94
C THR A 203 7.78 15.06 4.48
N SER A 204 6.65 14.36 4.30
CA SER A 204 5.36 15.02 4.05
C SER A 204 4.20 14.34 4.80
N GLY A 205 3.32 15.17 5.34
CA GLY A 205 2.09 14.76 6.01
C GLY A 205 0.98 14.50 5.00
N GLY A 206 0.79 13.24 4.63
CA GLY A 206 -0.48 12.73 4.09
C GLY A 206 -0.95 13.34 2.77
N SER A 207 -0.39 12.90 1.63
CA SER A 207 -1.12 12.68 0.36
C SER A 207 -0.14 12.23 -0.74
N ALA A 208 0.00 10.91 -0.86
CA ALA A 208 0.23 10.09 -2.06
C ALA A 208 0.96 10.59 -3.32
N LEU A 209 1.72 11.71 -3.38
CA LEU A 209 2.53 12.04 -4.59
C LEU A 209 3.74 12.97 -4.40
N ALA A 210 4.13 13.32 -3.17
CA ALA A 210 4.87 14.55 -2.98
C ALA A 210 6.08 14.41 -2.01
N GLY A 211 7.25 14.85 -2.50
CA GLY A 211 8.58 14.82 -1.86
C GLY A 211 9.30 13.46 -1.92
N GLY A 212 10.61 13.45 -2.18
CA GLY A 212 11.51 12.32 -1.84
C GLY A 212 11.35 11.02 -2.64
N GLY A 213 10.87 11.09 -3.89
CA GLY A 213 10.70 9.93 -4.77
C GLY A 213 11.70 9.85 -5.92
N ILE A 214 11.60 8.78 -6.71
CA ILE A 214 12.34 8.58 -7.96
C ILE A 214 11.41 8.52 -9.19
N SER A 215 11.91 8.92 -10.34
CA SER A 215 11.24 8.76 -11.64
C SER A 215 12.13 7.97 -12.59
N ILE A 216 11.59 6.90 -13.19
CA ILE A 216 12.33 5.89 -13.95
C ILE A 216 11.55 5.43 -15.19
N ASP A 217 12.28 5.14 -16.26
CA ASP A 217 11.78 4.59 -17.53
C ASP A 217 12.27 3.15 -17.82
N ALA A 218 13.22 2.63 -17.05
CA ALA A 218 13.74 1.28 -17.18
C ALA A 218 14.27 0.73 -15.84
N ASP A 219 14.30 -0.61 -15.70
CA ASP A 219 14.91 -1.27 -14.53
C ASP A 219 16.39 -0.91 -14.37
N THR A 220 17.10 -0.77 -15.51
CA THR A 220 18.52 -0.42 -15.55
C THR A 220 18.80 0.99 -15.05
N ASN A 221 17.80 1.86 -14.90
CA ASN A 221 18.04 3.18 -14.30
C ASN A 221 18.49 3.04 -12.84
N LEU A 222 18.06 1.99 -12.14
CA LEU A 222 18.37 1.74 -10.72
C LEU A 222 19.68 1.01 -10.47
N GLY A 223 20.41 0.60 -11.52
CA GLY A 223 21.64 -0.17 -11.38
C GLY A 223 21.64 -1.50 -12.14
N ALA A 224 22.66 -2.32 -11.92
CA ALA A 224 22.62 -3.75 -12.20
C ALA A 224 21.43 -4.41 -11.48
N ALA A 225 20.73 -5.29 -12.19
CA ALA A 225 19.74 -6.15 -11.55
C ALA A 225 20.46 -7.12 -10.59
N PRO A 226 19.99 -7.30 -9.35
CA PRO A 226 20.60 -8.25 -8.44
C PRO A 226 20.52 -9.69 -8.96
N GLY A 227 21.57 -10.48 -8.70
CA GLY A 227 21.64 -11.90 -9.12
C GLY A 227 20.68 -12.84 -8.37
N SER A 228 20.18 -12.42 -7.20
CA SER A 228 19.23 -13.14 -6.36
C SER A 228 18.30 -12.16 -5.62
N PRO A 229 17.12 -12.59 -5.13
CA PRO A 229 16.21 -11.72 -4.40
C PRO A 229 16.89 -11.00 -3.24
N THR A 230 16.85 -9.67 -3.26
CA THR A 230 17.47 -8.80 -2.25
C THR A 230 16.60 -7.56 -2.02
N THR A 231 16.60 -7.04 -0.81
CA THR A 231 16.04 -5.73 -0.50
C THR A 231 16.91 -4.66 -1.17
N ASN A 232 16.53 -4.29 -2.39
CA ASN A 232 17.26 -3.30 -3.18
C ASN A 232 16.68 -1.89 -3.03
N ILE A 233 15.41 -1.79 -2.66
CA ILE A 233 14.73 -0.52 -2.38
C ILE A 233 14.13 -0.60 -0.97
N THR A 234 14.43 0.40 -0.14
CA THR A 234 13.84 0.55 1.19
C THR A 234 13.07 1.86 1.26
N VAL A 235 11.80 1.80 1.62
CA VAL A 235 11.02 2.97 2.01
C VAL A 235 11.08 3.07 3.53
N THR A 236 11.48 4.24 4.02
CA THR A 236 11.64 4.50 5.46
C THR A 236 10.28 4.59 6.17
N SER A 237 10.25 5.08 7.41
CA SER A 237 9.01 5.25 8.18
C SER A 237 8.11 6.39 7.68
N SER A 238 8.35 6.85 6.46
CA SER A 238 7.61 7.90 5.77
C SER A 238 7.15 7.43 4.39
N SER A 239 6.24 8.16 3.76
CA SER A 239 5.80 7.82 2.41
C SER A 239 6.88 8.17 1.39
N ALA A 240 7.01 7.40 0.31
CA ALA A 240 7.89 7.74 -0.81
C ALA A 240 7.23 7.31 -2.12
N ALA A 241 7.73 7.81 -3.26
CA ALA A 241 7.13 7.52 -4.56
C ALA A 241 8.14 6.92 -5.55
N ILE A 242 7.66 5.98 -6.37
CA ILE A 242 8.30 5.57 -7.61
C ILE A 242 7.35 5.91 -8.76
N GLN A 243 7.82 6.78 -9.65
CA GLN A 243 7.14 7.12 -10.89
C GLN A 243 7.74 6.32 -12.04
N PHE A 244 6.88 5.55 -12.70
CA PHE A 244 7.18 4.81 -13.92
C PHE A 244 6.75 5.66 -15.11
N THR A 245 7.68 6.05 -15.98
CA THR A 245 7.39 6.87 -17.16
C THR A 245 7.24 6.06 -18.45
N ALA A 246 7.63 4.79 -18.42
CA ALA A 246 7.49 3.84 -19.53
C ALA A 246 6.89 2.50 -19.07
N ASP A 247 6.57 1.65 -20.03
CA ASP A 247 6.10 0.28 -19.79
C ASP A 247 7.32 -0.64 -19.63
N PHE A 248 7.58 -1.10 -18.41
CA PHE A 248 8.66 -2.04 -18.13
C PHE A 248 8.39 -2.85 -16.86
N THR A 249 9.26 -3.81 -16.59
CA THR A 249 9.21 -4.65 -15.38
C THR A 249 10.43 -4.38 -14.51
N LEU A 250 10.23 -3.96 -13.25
CA LEU A 250 11.27 -4.04 -12.24
C LEU A 250 11.60 -5.50 -11.99
N ASN A 251 12.89 -5.82 -11.99
CA ASN A 251 13.39 -7.18 -11.92
C ASN A 251 12.86 -7.91 -10.66
N ALA A 252 12.58 -9.20 -10.81
CA ALA A 252 12.04 -10.05 -9.73
C ALA A 252 12.96 -10.15 -8.50
N ASN A 253 14.25 -9.85 -8.66
CA ASN A 253 15.23 -9.85 -7.59
C ASN A 253 15.36 -8.50 -6.86
N ARG A 254 14.72 -7.43 -7.36
CA ARG A 254 14.66 -6.12 -6.68
C ARG A 254 13.45 -6.07 -5.76
N ASN A 255 13.63 -6.57 -4.53
CA ASN A 255 12.58 -6.48 -3.52
C ASN A 255 12.50 -5.06 -2.96
N ILE A 256 11.29 -4.69 -2.54
CA ILE A 256 10.97 -3.43 -1.87
C ILE A 256 10.60 -3.73 -0.42
N LEU A 257 11.30 -3.12 0.52
CA LEU A 257 10.94 -3.13 1.94
C LEU A 257 10.25 -1.81 2.28
N VAL A 258 9.03 -1.87 2.82
CA VAL A 258 8.31 -0.69 3.32
C VAL A 258 8.24 -0.76 4.84
N ASN A 259 8.99 0.11 5.50
CA ASN A 259 9.06 0.12 6.96
C ASN A 259 7.76 0.62 7.62
N SER A 260 7.59 0.31 8.90
CA SER A 260 6.45 0.76 9.69
C SER A 260 6.29 2.28 9.64
N GLY A 261 5.06 2.77 9.46
CA GLY A 261 4.76 4.19 9.27
C GLY A 261 4.95 4.69 7.84
N GLY A 262 5.66 3.94 6.98
CA GLY A 262 5.88 4.26 5.58
C GLY A 262 4.78 3.77 4.65
N SER A 263 4.77 4.32 3.43
CA SER A 263 3.95 3.83 2.32
C SER A 263 4.67 4.06 0.99
N ILE A 264 4.76 3.03 0.14
CA ILE A 264 5.25 3.20 -1.22
C ILE A 264 4.11 3.62 -2.15
N VAL A 265 4.26 4.77 -2.78
CA VAL A 265 3.37 5.25 -3.84
C VAL A 265 3.93 4.80 -5.19
N LEU A 266 3.17 3.99 -5.91
CA LEU A 266 3.50 3.56 -7.26
C LEU A 266 2.65 4.35 -8.26
N ASN A 267 3.31 5.05 -9.17
CA ASN A 267 2.64 5.92 -10.14
C ASN A 267 3.11 5.60 -11.56
N LYS A 268 2.18 5.24 -12.44
CA LYS A 268 2.45 5.11 -13.88
C LYS A 268 2.03 6.39 -14.61
N THR A 269 2.94 6.99 -15.37
CA THR A 269 2.61 8.04 -16.35
C THR A 269 2.41 7.45 -17.73
N GLY A 270 1.51 8.07 -18.52
CA GLY A 270 1.08 7.51 -19.80
C GLY A 270 0.28 6.22 -19.65
N THR A 271 -0.47 5.85 -20.69
CA THR A 271 -1.19 4.56 -20.74
C THR A 271 -0.21 3.39 -20.68
N GLY A 272 -0.71 2.19 -20.39
CA GLY A 272 0.09 0.97 -20.39
C GLY A 272 0.33 0.40 -19.00
N THR A 273 1.37 -0.43 -18.86
CA THR A 273 1.62 -1.21 -17.64
C THR A 273 3.07 -1.10 -17.19
N ALA A 274 3.28 -0.69 -15.94
CA ALA A 274 4.52 -0.93 -15.22
C ALA A 274 4.34 -2.12 -14.26
N THR A 275 5.30 -3.04 -14.25
CA THR A 275 5.25 -4.24 -13.42
C THR A 275 6.30 -4.19 -12.32
N VAL A 276 5.89 -4.42 -11.07
CA VAL A 276 6.79 -4.68 -9.95
C VAL A 276 6.85 -6.19 -9.76
N ALA A 277 7.92 -6.85 -10.23
CA ALA A 277 8.04 -8.31 -10.12
C ALA A 277 8.67 -8.76 -8.80
N GLY A 278 9.51 -7.93 -8.18
CA GLY A 278 10.07 -8.20 -6.85
C GLY A 278 9.02 -8.18 -5.76
N VAL A 279 9.35 -8.80 -4.62
CA VAL A 279 8.46 -8.85 -3.45
C VAL A 279 8.44 -7.49 -2.75
N ILE A 280 7.24 -7.00 -2.47
CA ILE A 280 6.99 -5.90 -1.52
C ILE A 280 6.73 -6.50 -0.14
N SER A 281 7.47 -6.06 0.86
CA SER A 281 7.45 -6.60 2.23
C SER A 281 7.46 -5.49 3.28
N GLY A 282 7.26 -5.84 4.56
CA GLY A 282 7.33 -4.92 5.70
C GLY A 282 5.98 -4.44 6.23
N ALA A 283 6.01 -3.63 7.29
CA ALA A 283 4.79 -3.20 7.98
C ALA A 283 4.10 -2.00 7.32
N GLY A 284 4.78 -1.31 6.39
CA GLY A 284 4.23 -0.15 5.67
C GLY A 284 3.27 -0.53 4.54
N GLY A 285 2.62 0.49 3.98
CA GLY A 285 1.56 0.34 2.98
C GLY A 285 2.02 0.45 1.53
N VAL A 286 1.09 0.20 0.62
CA VAL A 286 1.22 0.44 -0.82
C VAL A 286 0.11 1.38 -1.25
N SER A 287 0.40 2.36 -2.09
CA SER A 287 -0.60 3.25 -2.67
C SER A 287 -0.40 3.37 -4.17
N THR A 288 -1.47 3.51 -4.95
CA THR A 288 -1.37 3.91 -6.36
C THR A 288 -1.87 5.32 -6.57
N ASN A 289 -1.19 6.07 -7.44
CA ASN A 289 -1.66 7.37 -7.90
C ASN A 289 -1.46 7.52 -9.42
N GLY A 290 -2.01 6.57 -10.18
CA GLY A 290 -1.78 6.47 -11.62
C GLY A 290 -2.54 7.51 -12.45
N GLY A 291 -3.58 8.16 -11.95
CA GLY A 291 -4.49 8.98 -12.78
C GLY A 291 -5.60 8.15 -13.42
N GLY A 292 -5.64 8.03 -14.76
CA GLY A 292 -6.67 7.26 -15.48
C GLY A 292 -6.54 5.73 -15.35
N ASN A 293 -7.63 4.99 -15.55
CA ASN A 293 -7.68 3.51 -15.39
C ASN A 293 -6.91 2.72 -16.48
N THR A 294 -6.43 3.39 -17.53
CA THR A 294 -5.54 2.83 -18.57
C THR A 294 -4.08 2.79 -18.15
N ARG A 295 -3.78 3.28 -16.94
CA ARG A 295 -2.44 3.34 -16.35
C ARG A 295 -2.36 2.29 -15.26
N THR A 296 -1.63 1.22 -15.55
CA THR A 296 -1.61 0.01 -14.73
C THR A 296 -0.31 -0.12 -13.98
N ILE A 297 -0.41 -0.35 -12.67
CA ILE A 297 0.66 -0.90 -11.84
C ILE A 297 0.31 -2.37 -11.61
N LYS A 298 1.14 -3.29 -12.11
CA LYS A 298 0.98 -4.72 -11.89
C LYS A 298 1.93 -5.22 -10.81
N LEU A 299 1.41 -5.80 -9.75
CA LEU A 299 2.21 -6.40 -8.67
C LEU A 299 2.34 -7.91 -8.89
N SER A 300 3.49 -8.37 -9.39
CA SER A 300 3.72 -9.79 -9.68
C SER A 300 4.50 -10.54 -8.61
N GLY A 301 5.11 -9.82 -7.66
CA GLY A 301 5.74 -10.42 -6.49
C GLY A 301 4.73 -11.15 -5.60
N ALA A 302 5.20 -12.14 -4.86
CA ALA A 302 4.46 -12.76 -3.76
C ALA A 302 4.53 -11.84 -2.53
N ASN A 303 3.70 -10.80 -2.52
CA ASN A 303 3.86 -9.70 -1.56
C ASN A 303 3.45 -10.09 -0.14
N THR A 304 4.22 -9.62 0.84
CA THR A 304 4.09 -9.94 2.28
C THR A 304 3.93 -8.71 3.16
N TYR A 305 3.80 -7.52 2.57
CA TYR A 305 3.55 -6.31 3.35
C TYR A 305 2.21 -6.38 4.09
N THR A 306 2.13 -5.75 5.26
CA THR A 306 0.94 -5.80 6.12
C THR A 306 0.22 -4.46 6.24
N GLY A 307 0.87 -3.35 5.84
CA GLY A 307 0.23 -2.04 5.82
C GLY A 307 -0.85 -1.95 4.75
N ALA A 308 -1.64 -0.87 4.81
CA ALA A 308 -2.80 -0.69 3.93
C ALA A 308 -2.41 -0.55 2.45
N THR A 309 -3.25 -1.10 1.58
CA THR A 309 -3.23 -0.89 0.13
C THR A 309 -4.27 0.16 -0.23
N ASN A 310 -3.85 1.30 -0.78
CA ASN A 310 -4.75 2.38 -1.17
C ASN A 310 -4.72 2.58 -2.68
N VAL A 311 -5.82 2.25 -3.36
CA VAL A 311 -5.97 2.49 -4.80
C VAL A 311 -6.62 3.86 -5.00
N THR A 312 -5.82 4.94 -4.98
CA THR A 312 -6.36 6.31 -5.04
C THR A 312 -6.81 6.66 -6.46
N THR A 313 -5.98 6.34 -7.45
CA THR A 313 -6.24 6.50 -8.88
C THR A 313 -5.44 5.48 -9.69
N GLY A 314 -5.84 5.27 -10.94
CA GLY A 314 -5.25 4.27 -11.84
C GLY A 314 -5.67 2.84 -11.50
N LYS A 315 -5.09 1.89 -12.24
CA LYS A 315 -5.35 0.47 -12.05
C LYS A 315 -4.22 -0.18 -11.25
N LEU A 316 -4.56 -0.81 -10.12
CA LEU A 316 -3.68 -1.73 -9.40
C LEU A 316 -4.07 -3.16 -9.77
N GLN A 317 -3.20 -3.85 -10.51
CA GLN A 317 -3.47 -5.17 -11.08
C GLN A 317 -2.68 -6.27 -10.36
N ALA A 318 -3.32 -7.42 -10.12
CA ALA A 318 -2.65 -8.61 -9.60
C ALA A 318 -1.80 -9.30 -10.68
N GLY A 319 -0.57 -9.63 -10.32
CA GLY A 319 0.30 -10.53 -11.06
C GLY A 319 0.61 -11.84 -10.32
N SER A 320 0.12 -12.00 -9.09
CA SER A 320 0.24 -13.20 -8.26
C SER A 320 -1.03 -13.40 -7.40
N THR A 321 -1.13 -14.53 -6.70
CA THR A 321 -2.25 -14.83 -5.77
C THR A 321 -2.13 -14.16 -4.40
N SER A 322 -1.02 -13.46 -4.14
CA SER A 322 -0.79 -12.67 -2.93
C SER A 322 -0.35 -11.25 -3.30
N ALA A 323 -0.79 -10.75 -4.45
CA ALA A 323 -0.35 -9.50 -5.03
C ALA A 323 -0.60 -8.29 -4.11
N PHE A 324 -1.65 -8.35 -3.29
CA PHE A 324 -2.09 -7.22 -2.46
C PHE A 324 -1.78 -7.37 -0.96
N GLY A 325 -0.97 -8.36 -0.56
CA GLY A 325 -0.71 -8.68 0.84
C GLY A 325 -1.94 -9.31 1.53
N VAL A 326 -1.82 -10.55 1.99
CA VAL A 326 -2.96 -11.39 2.43
C VAL A 326 -3.83 -10.75 3.52
N ASN A 327 -3.22 -9.95 4.41
CA ASN A 327 -3.91 -9.28 5.51
C ASN A 327 -4.02 -7.75 5.34
N SER A 328 -3.62 -7.21 4.19
CA SER A 328 -3.69 -5.78 3.92
C SER A 328 -5.15 -5.32 3.92
N ALA A 329 -5.47 -4.27 4.65
CA ALA A 329 -6.70 -3.51 4.39
C ALA A 329 -6.57 -2.87 3.00
N VAL A 330 -7.57 -3.03 2.14
CA VAL A 330 -7.61 -2.42 0.80
C VAL A 330 -8.69 -1.35 0.77
N THR A 331 -8.29 -0.13 0.44
CA THR A 331 -9.21 1.01 0.24
C THR A 331 -9.16 1.46 -1.20
N ILE A 332 -10.32 1.49 -1.87
CA ILE A 332 -10.46 2.02 -3.22
C ILE A 332 -10.99 3.46 -3.15
N GLY A 333 -10.32 4.36 -3.87
CA GLY A 333 -10.71 5.77 -3.98
C GLY A 333 -12.08 5.95 -4.63
N SER A 334 -12.69 7.12 -4.44
CA SER A 334 -14.03 7.42 -4.95
C SER A 334 -14.10 7.62 -6.47
N LEU A 335 -12.96 7.84 -7.12
CA LEU A 335 -12.88 8.14 -8.55
C LEU A 335 -13.07 6.87 -9.38
N SER A 336 -13.80 6.96 -10.49
CA SER A 336 -14.00 5.84 -11.44
C SER A 336 -12.70 5.33 -12.07
N SER A 337 -11.63 6.11 -11.99
CA SER A 337 -10.32 5.72 -12.46
C SER A 337 -9.54 4.84 -11.46
N ALA A 338 -9.99 4.72 -10.21
CA ALA A 338 -9.43 3.82 -9.21
C ALA A 338 -9.98 2.40 -9.42
N VAL A 339 -9.12 1.50 -9.88
CA VAL A 339 -9.50 0.12 -10.21
C VAL A 339 -8.57 -0.87 -9.52
N LEU A 340 -9.13 -1.77 -8.71
CA LEU A 340 -8.43 -2.98 -8.28
C LEU A 340 -8.76 -4.12 -9.26
N ASP A 341 -7.75 -4.62 -9.96
CA ASP A 341 -7.93 -5.65 -10.99
C ASP A 341 -7.28 -6.96 -10.54
N LEU A 342 -8.07 -7.99 -10.24
CA LEU A 342 -7.57 -9.31 -9.86
C LEU A 342 -6.97 -10.06 -11.05
N ASN A 343 -7.24 -9.64 -12.30
CA ASN A 343 -6.66 -10.24 -13.49
C ASN A 343 -6.78 -11.78 -13.52
N SER A 344 -7.92 -12.31 -13.08
CA SER A 344 -8.20 -13.75 -13.00
C SER A 344 -7.27 -14.54 -12.05
N LEU A 345 -6.64 -13.88 -11.07
CA LEU A 345 -5.89 -14.49 -9.98
C LEU A 345 -6.62 -14.34 -8.64
N ASN A 346 -6.94 -15.47 -8.00
CA ASN A 346 -7.55 -15.46 -6.66
C ASN A 346 -6.64 -14.71 -5.68
N ASN A 347 -7.21 -13.76 -4.95
CA ASN A 347 -6.49 -12.98 -3.95
C ASN A 347 -7.28 -12.94 -2.65
N THR A 348 -6.57 -13.06 -1.53
CA THR A 348 -7.10 -12.83 -0.18
C THR A 348 -6.57 -11.50 0.33
N ILE A 349 -7.43 -10.70 0.95
CA ILE A 349 -7.10 -9.41 1.55
C ILE A 349 -7.67 -9.31 2.96
N GLY A 350 -7.13 -8.37 3.75
CA GLY A 350 -7.59 -8.10 5.10
C GLY A 350 -9.04 -7.62 5.14
N SER A 351 -9.34 -6.54 4.43
CA SER A 351 -10.68 -5.93 4.36
C SER A 351 -10.84 -5.12 3.08
N LEU A 352 -12.07 -4.90 2.61
CA LEU A 352 -12.37 -4.07 1.44
C LEU A 352 -13.21 -2.87 1.84
N ALA A 353 -12.69 -1.68 1.60
CA ALA A 353 -13.36 -0.41 1.85
C ALA A 353 -13.30 0.52 0.63
N GLY A 354 -14.20 1.51 0.59
CA GLY A 354 -14.16 2.55 -0.43
C GLY A 354 -15.56 3.10 -0.75
N SER A 355 -15.62 4.38 -1.12
CA SER A 355 -16.88 5.05 -1.48
C SER A 355 -17.18 5.05 -2.98
N GLY A 356 -16.31 4.46 -3.80
CA GLY A 356 -16.45 4.41 -5.25
C GLY A 356 -15.38 3.53 -5.91
N GLY A 357 -14.97 3.92 -7.12
CA GLY A 357 -14.07 3.13 -7.96
C GLY A 357 -14.67 1.77 -8.32
N SER A 358 -13.83 0.82 -8.72
CA SER A 358 -14.28 -0.54 -9.03
C SER A 358 -13.27 -1.63 -8.68
N VAL A 359 -13.80 -2.83 -8.52
CA VAL A 359 -13.04 -4.09 -8.48
C VAL A 359 -13.40 -4.91 -9.72
N THR A 360 -12.39 -5.34 -10.48
CA THR A 360 -12.57 -6.25 -11.61
C THR A 360 -11.96 -7.61 -11.28
N LEU A 361 -12.80 -8.65 -11.21
CA LEU A 361 -12.39 -9.99 -10.80
C LEU A 361 -11.73 -10.79 -11.94
N GLY A 362 -12.11 -10.54 -13.20
CA GLY A 362 -11.90 -11.55 -14.25
C GLY A 362 -12.65 -12.83 -13.86
N SER A 363 -11.99 -13.99 -13.91
CA SER A 363 -12.53 -15.26 -13.40
C SER A 363 -12.17 -15.57 -11.94
N ALA A 364 -11.50 -14.64 -11.22
CA ALA A 364 -10.98 -14.89 -9.89
C ALA A 364 -12.01 -14.75 -8.76
N ILE A 365 -11.67 -15.33 -7.62
CA ILE A 365 -12.34 -15.10 -6.35
C ILE A 365 -11.57 -14.04 -5.56
N LEU A 366 -12.25 -12.97 -5.17
CA LEU A 366 -11.76 -12.05 -4.13
C LEU A 366 -12.22 -12.55 -2.77
N THR A 367 -11.29 -12.84 -1.87
CA THR A 367 -11.58 -13.19 -0.47
C THR A 367 -11.27 -12.02 0.45
N THR A 368 -12.24 -11.60 1.27
CA THR A 368 -12.09 -10.47 2.22
C THR A 368 -12.37 -10.90 3.66
N GLY A 369 -11.82 -10.14 4.62
CA GLY A 369 -12.03 -10.35 6.05
C GLY A 369 -10.88 -11.04 6.78
N GLY A 370 -9.72 -11.19 6.13
CA GLY A 370 -8.51 -11.77 6.75
C GLY A 370 -8.01 -11.03 8.01
N ASN A 371 -8.40 -9.76 8.18
CA ASN A 371 -8.06 -8.95 9.35
C ASN A 371 -9.23 -8.73 10.34
N ASN A 372 -10.38 -9.39 10.13
CA ASN A 372 -11.59 -9.28 10.96
C ASN A 372 -12.22 -7.88 11.07
N THR A 373 -11.81 -6.91 10.25
CA THR A 373 -12.36 -5.55 10.30
C THR A 373 -13.71 -5.48 9.63
N SER A 374 -14.63 -4.68 10.19
CA SER A 374 -15.89 -4.35 9.55
C SER A 374 -15.73 -3.14 8.62
N THR A 375 -16.09 -3.29 7.34
CA THR A 375 -15.91 -2.26 6.31
C THR A 375 -17.09 -2.20 5.35
N THR A 376 -17.30 -1.02 4.76
CA THR A 376 -18.27 -0.81 3.67
C THR A 376 -17.55 -0.54 2.37
N TYR A 377 -17.99 -1.19 1.30
CA TYR A 377 -17.57 -0.89 -0.06
C TYR A 377 -18.77 -0.48 -0.92
N SER A 378 -18.71 0.74 -1.45
CA SER A 378 -19.77 1.34 -2.27
C SER A 378 -19.46 1.36 -3.76
N GLY A 379 -18.26 0.93 -4.17
CA GLY A 379 -17.92 0.74 -5.59
C GLY A 379 -18.47 -0.57 -6.15
N ALA A 380 -18.39 -0.73 -7.48
CA ALA A 380 -18.90 -1.91 -8.16
C ALA A 380 -17.84 -3.02 -8.23
N ILE A 381 -18.24 -4.26 -7.97
CA ILE A 381 -17.46 -5.48 -8.22
C ILE A 381 -18.02 -6.17 -9.48
N SER A 382 -17.15 -6.56 -10.41
CA SER A 382 -17.55 -7.09 -11.72
C SER A 382 -16.65 -8.25 -12.20
N GLY A 383 -17.12 -9.08 -13.12
CA GLY A 383 -16.37 -10.20 -13.72
C GLY A 383 -17.11 -11.54 -13.63
N SER A 384 -16.58 -12.59 -14.24
CA SER A 384 -17.18 -13.93 -14.14
C SER A 384 -16.84 -14.66 -12.83
N GLY A 385 -15.87 -14.13 -12.09
CA GLY A 385 -15.41 -14.61 -10.80
C GLY A 385 -16.38 -14.36 -9.64
N GLY A 386 -15.96 -14.74 -8.43
CA GLY A 386 -16.81 -14.73 -7.23
C GLY A 386 -16.27 -13.87 -6.09
N PHE A 387 -17.05 -13.80 -5.02
CA PHE A 387 -16.72 -13.05 -3.81
C PHE A 387 -16.82 -13.96 -2.59
N THR A 388 -15.81 -13.95 -1.71
CA THR A 388 -15.82 -14.75 -0.48
C THR A 388 -15.57 -13.88 0.74
N LYS A 389 -16.44 -13.99 1.74
CA LYS A 389 -16.33 -13.33 3.04
C LYS A 389 -15.88 -14.34 4.11
N ILE A 390 -14.78 -14.03 4.79
CA ILE A 390 -14.21 -14.77 5.94
C ILE A 390 -14.05 -13.83 7.15
N GLY A 391 -13.59 -14.36 8.28
CA GLY A 391 -13.32 -13.59 9.50
C GLY A 391 -14.59 -13.06 10.18
N SER A 392 -14.44 -12.57 11.41
CA SER A 392 -15.58 -12.21 12.27
C SER A 392 -16.23 -10.86 11.96
N GLY A 393 -15.55 -9.99 11.20
CA GLY A 393 -16.07 -8.65 10.86
C GLY A 393 -17.27 -8.67 9.91
N THR A 394 -17.84 -7.49 9.68
CA THR A 394 -18.94 -7.27 8.72
C THR A 394 -18.42 -6.61 7.45
N GLN A 395 -18.62 -7.24 6.29
CA GLN A 395 -18.46 -6.55 5.01
C GLN A 395 -19.81 -6.08 4.53
N THR A 396 -19.98 -4.78 4.32
CA THR A 396 -21.18 -4.22 3.67
C THR A 396 -20.90 -3.94 2.21
N LEU A 397 -21.78 -4.40 1.31
CA LEU A 397 -21.75 -4.09 -0.12
C LEU A 397 -22.88 -3.12 -0.45
N SER A 398 -22.53 -1.89 -0.84
CA SER A 398 -23.50 -0.84 -1.19
C SER A 398 -23.51 -0.51 -2.69
N GLY A 399 -22.44 -0.89 -3.41
CA GLY A 399 -22.32 -0.70 -4.85
C GLY A 399 -23.05 -1.75 -5.68
N ASN A 400 -23.40 -1.40 -6.91
CA ASN A 400 -24.13 -2.29 -7.83
C ASN A 400 -23.18 -3.36 -8.40
N ASN A 401 -23.13 -4.53 -7.78
CA ASN A 401 -22.21 -5.59 -8.20
C ASN A 401 -22.80 -6.41 -9.35
N THR A 402 -21.96 -6.75 -10.32
CA THR A 402 -22.35 -7.46 -11.55
C THR A 402 -21.51 -8.72 -11.80
N TYR A 403 -20.80 -9.19 -10.77
CA TYR A 403 -20.06 -10.44 -10.88
C TYR A 403 -21.00 -11.65 -10.89
N SER A 404 -20.71 -12.66 -11.71
CA SER A 404 -21.60 -13.81 -11.90
C SER A 404 -21.20 -15.06 -11.11
N GLY A 405 -19.97 -15.12 -10.60
CA GLY A 405 -19.52 -16.22 -9.75
C GLY A 405 -20.13 -16.15 -8.36
N ALA A 406 -20.12 -17.27 -7.65
CA ALA A 406 -20.80 -17.39 -6.36
C ALA A 406 -20.32 -16.38 -5.31
N THR A 407 -21.26 -15.94 -4.49
CA THR A 407 -21.03 -15.16 -3.26
C THR A 407 -20.99 -16.13 -2.08
N THR A 408 -19.83 -16.29 -1.45
CA THR A 408 -19.63 -17.23 -0.33
C THR A 408 -19.46 -16.48 0.99
N VAL A 409 -20.18 -16.88 2.03
CA VAL A 409 -20.07 -16.33 3.40
C VAL A 409 -19.69 -17.44 4.37
N ASN A 410 -18.40 -17.56 4.66
CA ASN A 410 -17.87 -18.62 5.54
C ASN A 410 -17.88 -18.23 7.02
N ALA A 411 -17.76 -16.93 7.33
CA ALA A 411 -17.76 -16.43 8.71
C ALA A 411 -18.10 -14.92 8.77
N GLY A 412 -18.51 -14.47 9.97
CA GLY A 412 -18.94 -13.09 10.20
C GLY A 412 -20.18 -12.74 9.38
N THR A 413 -20.28 -11.48 8.98
CA THR A 413 -21.46 -10.98 8.25
C THR A 413 -21.09 -10.42 6.88
N LEU A 414 -21.85 -10.81 5.85
CA LEU A 414 -21.96 -10.06 4.60
C LEU A 414 -23.30 -9.32 4.62
N ALA A 415 -23.27 -7.99 4.63
CA ALA A 415 -24.45 -7.15 4.71
C ALA A 415 -24.72 -6.41 3.39
N LEU A 416 -25.98 -6.21 3.06
CA LEU A 416 -26.39 -5.34 1.98
C LEU A 416 -26.50 -3.90 2.48
N GLY A 417 -26.01 -2.96 1.68
CA GLY A 417 -26.15 -1.53 1.94
C GLY A 417 -27.25 -0.83 1.13
N ALA A 418 -27.93 -1.57 0.25
CA ALA A 418 -29.11 -1.18 -0.52
C ALA A 418 -29.75 -2.45 -1.12
N SER A 419 -30.85 -2.32 -1.87
CA SER A 419 -31.44 -3.45 -2.62
C SER A 419 -30.62 -3.81 -3.85
N ASP A 420 -30.69 -5.07 -4.29
CA ASP A 420 -30.06 -5.58 -5.52
C ASP A 420 -28.56 -5.26 -5.57
N ARG A 421 -27.81 -5.76 -4.57
CA ARG A 421 -26.38 -5.48 -4.41
C ARG A 421 -25.52 -6.67 -4.80
N VAL A 422 -26.04 -7.88 -4.74
CA VAL A 422 -25.41 -9.05 -5.34
C VAL A 422 -26.08 -9.28 -6.70
N ALA A 423 -25.34 -9.74 -7.71
CA ALA A 423 -25.95 -9.99 -9.01
C ALA A 423 -26.95 -11.14 -8.93
N ASP A 424 -28.11 -11.00 -9.58
CA ASP A 424 -29.18 -12.01 -9.62
C ASP A 424 -28.72 -13.38 -10.13
N THR A 425 -27.68 -13.41 -10.95
CA THR A 425 -27.07 -14.63 -11.49
C THR A 425 -26.17 -15.37 -10.49
N SER A 426 -25.74 -14.70 -9.43
CA SER A 426 -24.86 -15.25 -8.40
C SER A 426 -25.62 -16.22 -7.51
N GLY A 427 -24.99 -17.35 -7.18
CA GLY A 427 -25.42 -18.23 -6.10
C GLY A 427 -24.85 -17.76 -4.76
N LEU A 428 -25.66 -17.79 -3.71
CA LEU A 428 -25.23 -17.58 -2.33
C LEU A 428 -24.83 -18.91 -1.70
N VAL A 429 -23.59 -18.98 -1.20
CA VAL A 429 -23.06 -20.14 -0.46
C VAL A 429 -22.81 -19.72 0.98
N LEU A 430 -23.50 -20.36 1.94
CA LEU A 430 -23.33 -20.09 3.36
C LEU A 430 -22.55 -21.23 4.03
N GLY A 431 -21.38 -20.90 4.57
CA GLY A 431 -20.45 -21.84 5.20
C GLY A 431 -20.31 -21.67 6.71
N GLY A 432 -21.29 -21.05 7.38
CA GLY A 432 -21.26 -20.75 8.82
C GLY A 432 -21.37 -19.27 9.17
N GLY A 433 -21.49 -18.38 8.18
CA GLY A 433 -21.66 -16.95 8.38
C GLY A 433 -23.10 -16.46 8.30
N THR A 434 -23.26 -15.14 8.36
CA THR A 434 -24.54 -14.43 8.25
C THR A 434 -24.60 -13.66 6.94
N PHE A 435 -25.68 -13.85 6.17
CA PHE A 435 -26.05 -12.92 5.11
C PHE A 435 -27.15 -12.01 5.62
N ALA A 436 -26.88 -10.71 5.70
CA ALA A 436 -27.79 -9.71 6.26
C ALA A 436 -28.38 -8.84 5.13
N THR A 437 -29.69 -8.91 4.92
CA THR A 437 -30.39 -8.07 3.94
C THR A 437 -30.51 -6.64 4.42
N GLY A 438 -30.46 -6.40 5.74
CA GLY A 438 -30.53 -5.05 6.31
C GLY A 438 -31.84 -4.31 6.02
N GLY A 439 -32.92 -5.05 5.76
CA GLY A 439 -34.22 -4.50 5.34
C GLY A 439 -34.31 -4.21 3.84
N PHE A 440 -33.33 -4.62 3.03
CA PHE A 440 -33.33 -4.45 1.58
C PHE A 440 -33.83 -5.69 0.83
N ASN A 441 -34.33 -5.48 -0.38
CA ASN A 441 -34.72 -6.58 -1.26
C ASN A 441 -33.50 -7.13 -1.99
N GLU A 442 -33.46 -8.43 -2.21
CA GLU A 442 -32.39 -9.08 -2.95
C GLU A 442 -32.90 -10.30 -3.72
N THR A 443 -32.38 -10.47 -4.93
CA THR A 443 -32.63 -11.64 -5.76
C THR A 443 -31.31 -12.33 -6.07
N LEU A 444 -31.26 -13.63 -5.88
CA LEU A 444 -30.11 -14.48 -6.13
C LEU A 444 -30.55 -15.69 -6.95
N ASN A 445 -29.58 -16.37 -7.55
CA ASN A 445 -29.84 -17.55 -8.35
C ASN A 445 -30.21 -18.74 -7.46
N THR A 446 -29.27 -19.16 -6.60
CA THR A 446 -29.44 -20.33 -5.73
C THR A 446 -28.97 -20.01 -4.31
N LEU A 447 -29.49 -20.72 -3.32
CA LEU A 447 -28.87 -20.86 -2.01
C LEU A 447 -28.11 -22.19 -1.96
N THR A 448 -26.96 -22.24 -1.31
CA THR A 448 -26.25 -23.47 -0.89
C THR A 448 -25.86 -23.32 0.57
N LEU A 449 -26.20 -24.32 1.40
CA LEU A 449 -25.88 -24.32 2.82
C LEU A 449 -24.85 -25.41 3.11
N ASN A 450 -23.62 -25.03 3.41
CA ASN A 450 -22.52 -25.95 3.71
C ASN A 450 -22.34 -26.19 5.22
N ALA A 451 -22.82 -25.27 6.05
CA ALA A 451 -22.89 -25.41 7.50
C ALA A 451 -24.05 -24.56 8.05
N SER A 452 -24.46 -24.79 9.29
CA SER A 452 -25.50 -23.98 9.95
C SER A 452 -25.16 -22.49 9.88
N SER A 453 -26.07 -21.69 9.34
CA SER A 453 -25.84 -20.29 8.96
C SER A 453 -27.08 -19.43 9.20
N THR A 454 -26.92 -18.12 9.10
CA THR A 454 -27.99 -17.16 9.40
C THR A 454 -28.35 -16.31 8.19
N LEU A 455 -29.65 -16.12 7.96
CA LEU A 455 -30.18 -15.01 7.17
C LEU A 455 -30.74 -13.98 8.15
N ASP A 456 -30.21 -12.75 8.12
CA ASP A 456 -30.65 -11.65 8.97
C ASP A 456 -31.42 -10.63 8.13
N PHE A 457 -32.71 -10.46 8.41
CA PHE A 457 -33.59 -9.60 7.63
C PHE A 457 -33.52 -8.12 8.07
N GLY A 458 -32.80 -7.82 9.16
CA GLY A 458 -32.76 -6.48 9.75
C GLY A 458 -34.10 -6.08 10.39
N SER A 459 -34.17 -4.90 11.00
CA SER A 459 -35.38 -4.43 11.67
C SER A 459 -36.18 -3.44 10.80
N GLY A 460 -37.45 -3.74 10.52
CA GLY A 460 -38.50 -2.72 10.36
C GLY A 460 -38.81 -2.17 8.96
N LEU A 461 -38.42 -2.83 7.86
CA LEU A 461 -38.72 -2.35 6.50
C LEU A 461 -39.42 -3.34 5.56
N GLY A 462 -39.59 -4.61 5.93
CA GLY A 462 -40.15 -5.64 5.04
C GLY A 462 -39.23 -5.89 3.85
N SER A 463 -38.43 -6.94 3.94
CA SER A 463 -37.46 -7.34 2.93
C SER A 463 -37.91 -8.59 2.19
N SER A 464 -37.68 -8.60 0.88
CA SER A 464 -37.91 -9.75 0.02
C SER A 464 -36.58 -10.36 -0.40
N LEU A 465 -36.32 -11.59 0.04
CA LEU A 465 -35.16 -12.38 -0.36
C LEU A 465 -35.62 -13.54 -1.25
N VAL A 466 -35.18 -13.53 -2.52
CA VAL A 466 -35.59 -14.49 -3.53
C VAL A 466 -34.41 -15.31 -4.03
N PHE A 467 -34.54 -16.65 -3.96
CA PHE A 467 -33.68 -17.58 -4.66
C PHE A 467 -34.43 -18.15 -5.86
N SER A 468 -34.09 -17.68 -7.06
CA SER A 468 -34.87 -17.92 -8.28
C SER A 468 -34.84 -19.37 -8.76
N ALA A 469 -33.76 -20.10 -8.50
CA ALA A 469 -33.59 -21.50 -8.82
C ALA A 469 -33.60 -22.36 -7.55
N SER A 470 -34.32 -23.49 -7.61
CA SER A 470 -34.58 -24.37 -6.47
C SER A 470 -34.09 -25.81 -6.62
N ASN A 471 -33.47 -26.15 -7.75
CA ASN A 471 -33.22 -27.55 -8.07
C ASN A 471 -31.81 -27.96 -7.62
N GLY A 472 -31.69 -28.94 -6.72
CA GLY A 472 -30.40 -29.56 -6.38
C GLY A 472 -29.53 -28.80 -5.35
N ILE A 473 -30.15 -28.10 -4.40
CA ILE A 473 -29.44 -27.34 -3.36
C ILE A 473 -28.76 -28.28 -2.35
N ALA A 474 -27.43 -28.21 -2.24
CA ALA A 474 -26.71 -28.83 -1.13
C ALA A 474 -27.10 -28.12 0.18
N TRP A 475 -27.55 -28.92 1.16
CA TRP A 475 -28.10 -28.41 2.42
C TRP A 475 -27.56 -29.22 3.60
N ASN A 476 -26.59 -28.64 4.29
CA ASN A 476 -25.93 -29.22 5.44
C ASN A 476 -26.00 -28.25 6.62
N GLY A 477 -26.90 -28.53 7.57
CA GLY A 477 -27.10 -27.72 8.77
C GLY A 477 -28.44 -26.98 8.80
N THR A 478 -28.58 -26.13 9.81
CA THR A 478 -29.78 -25.32 10.07
C THR A 478 -29.63 -23.93 9.45
N LEU A 479 -30.68 -23.47 8.78
CA LEU A 479 -30.79 -22.09 8.31
C LEU A 479 -31.60 -21.29 9.32
N THR A 480 -30.94 -20.46 10.11
CA THR A 480 -31.62 -19.60 11.10
C THR A 480 -32.09 -18.31 10.43
N LEU A 481 -33.35 -17.96 10.62
CA LEU A 481 -33.88 -16.66 10.24
C LEU A 481 -33.86 -15.73 11.45
N LEU A 482 -33.09 -14.65 11.35
CA LEU A 482 -32.98 -13.63 12.39
C LEU A 482 -33.71 -12.37 11.93
N ASN A 483 -34.40 -11.71 12.87
CA ASN A 483 -35.18 -10.49 12.63
C ASN A 483 -36.25 -10.63 11.53
N PHE A 484 -36.70 -11.85 11.22
CA PHE A 484 -37.74 -12.09 10.22
C PHE A 484 -39.13 -11.76 10.79
N ASP A 485 -39.80 -10.78 10.21
CA ASP A 485 -41.18 -10.41 10.49
C ASP A 485 -42.13 -11.08 9.50
N ILE A 486 -42.91 -12.07 9.97
CA ILE A 486 -43.86 -12.85 9.17
C ILE A 486 -44.89 -11.97 8.44
N GLY A 487 -45.18 -10.76 8.95
CA GLY A 487 -46.15 -9.85 8.35
C GLY A 487 -45.60 -8.99 7.21
N THR A 488 -44.28 -8.81 7.14
CA THR A 488 -43.66 -7.82 6.23
C THR A 488 -42.49 -8.37 5.41
N ASP A 489 -41.75 -9.35 5.92
CA ASP A 489 -40.67 -10.00 5.21
C ASP A 489 -41.17 -11.17 4.34
N SER A 490 -40.43 -11.47 3.29
CA SER A 490 -40.65 -12.66 2.46
C SER A 490 -39.35 -13.35 2.11
N LEU A 491 -39.40 -14.68 2.13
CA LEU A 491 -38.33 -15.56 1.72
C LEU A 491 -38.88 -16.52 0.67
N LYS A 492 -38.23 -16.61 -0.49
CA LYS A 492 -38.72 -17.41 -1.62
C LYS A 492 -37.65 -18.35 -2.16
N PHE A 493 -38.06 -19.57 -2.48
CA PHE A 493 -37.26 -20.59 -3.16
C PHE A 493 -37.98 -21.08 -4.41
N GLY A 494 -37.40 -20.85 -5.58
CA GLY A 494 -37.94 -21.30 -6.87
C GLY A 494 -39.32 -20.75 -7.17
N THR A 495 -40.14 -21.56 -7.86
CA THR A 495 -41.49 -21.20 -8.31
C THR A 495 -42.54 -22.28 -7.99
N SER A 496 -42.21 -23.25 -7.12
CA SER A 496 -43.06 -24.40 -6.83
C SER A 496 -42.92 -24.86 -5.39
N VAL A 497 -43.97 -25.50 -4.84
CA VAL A 497 -43.98 -26.17 -3.52
C VAL A 497 -42.91 -27.26 -3.37
N THR A 498 -42.35 -27.74 -4.48
CA THR A 498 -41.31 -28.78 -4.50
C THR A 498 -39.88 -28.23 -4.57
N ALA A 499 -39.74 -26.90 -4.46
CA ALA A 499 -38.45 -26.23 -4.48
C ALA A 499 -37.49 -26.67 -3.36
N LEU A 500 -38.03 -27.12 -2.23
CA LEU A 500 -37.26 -27.70 -1.13
C LEU A 500 -37.88 -29.04 -0.70
N THR A 501 -37.03 -29.95 -0.24
CA THR A 501 -37.47 -31.19 0.42
C THR A 501 -38.02 -30.89 1.82
N ILE A 502 -38.85 -31.80 2.36
CA ILE A 502 -39.36 -31.69 3.73
C ILE A 502 -38.22 -31.60 4.75
N ALA A 503 -37.13 -32.34 4.55
CA ALA A 503 -35.97 -32.29 5.44
C ALA A 503 -35.30 -30.91 5.43
N GLN A 504 -35.20 -30.26 4.26
CA GLN A 504 -34.67 -28.90 4.14
C GLN A 504 -35.60 -27.86 4.78
N LEU A 505 -36.91 -28.00 4.59
CA LEU A 505 -37.90 -27.11 5.23
C LEU A 505 -37.84 -27.22 6.77
N ASN A 506 -37.74 -28.43 7.30
CA ASN A 506 -37.57 -28.67 8.73
C ASN A 506 -36.24 -28.12 9.29
N ALA A 507 -35.26 -27.87 8.41
CA ALA A 507 -33.98 -27.27 8.78
C ALA A 507 -33.97 -25.74 8.69
N ILE A 508 -35.08 -25.10 8.25
CA ILE A 508 -35.28 -23.66 8.38
C ILE A 508 -35.83 -23.38 9.78
N SER A 509 -35.08 -22.62 10.57
CA SER A 509 -35.39 -22.33 11.96
C SER A 509 -35.87 -20.89 12.13
N LEU A 510 -37.13 -20.76 12.55
CA LEU A 510 -37.72 -19.56 13.15
C LEU A 510 -38.37 -19.99 14.46
N THR A 511 -37.91 -19.44 15.58
CA THR A 511 -38.29 -19.92 16.94
C THR A 511 -39.81 -19.99 17.12
N GLY A 512 -40.33 -21.19 17.40
CA GLY A 512 -41.76 -21.43 17.65
C GLY A 512 -42.60 -21.69 16.39
N PHE A 513 -41.98 -21.78 15.20
CA PHE A 513 -42.69 -21.97 13.93
C PHE A 513 -42.13 -23.13 13.11
N THR A 514 -42.98 -23.73 12.28
CA THR A 514 -42.59 -24.66 11.20
C THR A 514 -42.69 -23.97 9.84
N ALA A 515 -41.73 -24.21 8.96
CA ALA A 515 -41.70 -23.68 7.59
C ALA A 515 -42.38 -24.62 6.58
N ALA A 516 -43.12 -24.05 5.63
CA ALA A 516 -43.65 -24.72 4.44
C ALA A 516 -43.52 -23.80 3.21
N LEU A 517 -43.75 -24.33 2.00
CA LEU A 517 -43.80 -23.52 0.78
C LEU A 517 -45.24 -23.38 0.26
N ASP A 518 -45.59 -22.19 -0.22
CA ASP A 518 -46.83 -21.95 -0.96
C ASP A 518 -46.70 -22.34 -2.45
N SER A 519 -47.80 -22.18 -3.23
CA SER A 519 -47.82 -22.52 -4.66
C SER A 519 -46.83 -21.73 -5.51
N ASN A 520 -46.30 -20.61 -5.00
CA ASN A 520 -45.37 -19.73 -5.68
C ASN A 520 -43.93 -19.87 -5.15
N GLY A 521 -43.67 -20.77 -4.20
CA GLY A 521 -42.36 -21.00 -3.58
C GLY A 521 -42.01 -20.06 -2.42
N PHE A 522 -42.97 -19.27 -1.91
CA PHE A 522 -42.74 -18.46 -0.71
C PHE A 522 -42.79 -19.34 0.54
N VAL A 523 -41.87 -19.06 1.48
CA VAL A 523 -41.86 -19.68 2.79
C VAL A 523 -43.00 -19.12 3.63
N THR A 524 -43.80 -20.01 4.18
CA THR A 524 -44.90 -19.71 5.10
C THR A 524 -44.61 -20.35 6.45
N PHE A 525 -45.04 -19.68 7.53
CA PHE A 525 -44.80 -20.13 8.90
C PHE A 525 -46.12 -20.45 9.60
N SER A 526 -46.15 -21.59 10.29
CA SER A 526 -47.25 -21.99 11.18
C SER A 526 -46.71 -22.21 12.58
N ALA A 527 -47.44 -21.74 13.61
CA ALA A 527 -47.03 -21.91 14.99
C ALA A 527 -46.95 -23.40 15.35
N ILE A 528 -45.88 -23.81 16.03
CA ILE A 528 -45.77 -25.15 16.61
C ILE A 528 -46.78 -25.21 17.76
N PRO A 529 -47.76 -26.14 17.75
CA PRO A 529 -48.69 -26.27 18.85
C PRO A 529 -47.95 -26.56 20.16
N GLU A 530 -48.25 -25.81 21.21
CA GLU A 530 -47.81 -26.15 22.58
C GLU A 530 -48.22 -27.61 22.86
N PRO A 531 -47.33 -28.48 23.39
CA PRO A 531 -47.70 -29.84 23.72
C PRO A 531 -48.82 -29.79 24.76
N SER A 532 -50.02 -30.22 24.36
CA SER A 532 -51.18 -30.21 25.24
C SER A 532 -50.90 -31.09 26.45
N THR A 533 -50.86 -30.49 27.65
CA THR A 533 -50.69 -31.13 28.96
C THR A 533 -51.91 -31.98 29.38
N CYS A 534 -52.58 -32.64 28.43
CA CYS A 534 -53.79 -33.43 28.66
C CYS A 534 -53.81 -34.71 27.82
N ALA A 535 -52.76 -35.53 27.90
CA ALA A 535 -52.93 -36.96 27.71
C ALA A 535 -53.25 -37.58 29.09
N LEU A 536 -54.53 -37.54 29.47
CA LEU A 536 -55.06 -38.21 30.65
C LEU A 536 -54.81 -39.72 30.48
N LEU A 537 -53.77 -40.24 31.14
CA LEU A 537 -53.52 -41.67 31.28
C LEU A 537 -54.52 -42.26 32.29
N THR A 538 -55.80 -42.39 31.92
CA THR A 538 -56.74 -43.23 32.66
C THR A 538 -56.59 -44.68 32.20
N GLY A 539 -55.47 -45.28 32.59
CA GLY A 539 -55.19 -46.71 32.46
C GLY A 539 -54.81 -47.28 33.83
N VAL A 540 -55.82 -47.79 34.53
CA VAL A 540 -55.78 -48.85 35.56
C VAL A 540 -54.48 -48.98 36.38
N PHE A 541 -54.51 -48.50 37.64
CA PHE A 541 -53.69 -49.07 38.71
C PHE A 541 -54.60 -49.57 39.83
N THR A 542 -54.64 -50.89 39.98
CA THR A 542 -55.18 -51.61 41.15
C THR A 542 -54.06 -51.85 42.16
N LEU A 543 -54.43 -52.07 43.43
CA LEU A 543 -53.64 -52.32 44.66
C LEU A 543 -53.11 -51.05 45.36
N GLY A 544 -53.26 -50.86 46.67
CA GLY A 544 -53.70 -51.79 47.71
C GLY A 544 -54.03 -51.07 49.01
N LEU A 545 -54.93 -51.70 49.75
CA LEU A 545 -55.49 -51.32 51.03
C LEU A 545 -54.40 -51.25 52.12
N ALA A 546 -54.24 -50.08 52.76
CA ALA A 546 -53.59 -49.98 54.08
C ALA A 546 -54.40 -49.01 54.95
N THR A 547 -55.17 -49.59 55.85
CA THR A 547 -55.87 -48.94 56.94
C THR A 547 -54.89 -48.49 58.03
N LEU A 548 -55.09 -47.26 58.55
CA LEU A 548 -54.86 -46.73 59.92
C LEU A 548 -54.54 -45.22 59.79
N ARG A 549 -55.10 -44.27 60.55
CA ARG A 549 -56.03 -44.25 61.68
C ARG A 549 -56.49 -42.79 61.82
N ARG A 550 -57.79 -42.56 62.04
CA ARG A 550 -58.41 -41.25 62.33
C ARG A 550 -57.73 -40.53 63.51
N ARG A 551 -57.52 -39.21 63.38
CA ARG A 551 -57.65 -38.23 64.47
C ARG A 551 -57.88 -36.84 63.90
N ARG A 552 -59.09 -36.30 64.05
CA ARG A 552 -59.37 -34.88 64.36
C ARG A 552 -60.75 -34.85 65.03
N ALA A 553 -60.78 -34.14 66.17
CA ALA A 553 -61.87 -33.82 67.09
C ALA A 553 -63.18 -34.62 66.97
#